data_AF-A0AAE0S087-F1
#
_entry.id   AF-A0AAE0S087-F1
#
_cell.length_a   1.000
_cell.length_b   1.000
_cell.length_c   1.000
_cell.angle_alpha   90.00
_cell.angle_beta   90.00
_cell.angle_gamma   90.00
#
_symmetry.space_group_name_H-M   'P 1'
#
loop_
_entity.id
_entity.type
_entity.pdbx_description
1 polymer ?
#
loop_
_entity_poly.entity_id
_entity_poly.type
_entity_poly.pdbx_seq_one_letter_code
_entity_poly.pdbx_strand_id
1 'polypeptide(L)'
;MIENERFEGERYEDDKVVLPETLAWDEIKQYIEAIIFASDEVVTVKFISNTLEGVSLSKDDIAKAVNELNEAYVLSGRSFYIESLADGFRFLSRKEFSQIIKKMLSTKIQKKLSQAALETLAIIAYKQPVSKPDIEHIRGTSVDYVMRTLMQKELIEVIGRSDAAGKALLYGTTKTFLEYFKLNTLADLPKLREIEQILKDSDTEMLIKERNEISDCGIASRRQADKLLAGGKILVNHAVVDRKGVKIVPGIDKIIVNGRVVKKVEKKKYLVLNKPKNVITTVKDEQSRETVMSYIDVTERVYPVGRLDRNTTGVLLFTNDGELAKRLMSPKFLVKKEYIALLDHKISEKDLIKLRNGMRLKDTGEKILPCEANIEETAEHVWISITQGKNHQVKRMFWSVGYDVRKLSRISYGGILLKGLKRGQFRHLTKDEIIHLHQLVNLEYHW
;
A
#
# COMPACT_ATOMS: atom_id res chain seq x y z
N MET A 1 40.04 -18.58 20.87
CA MET A 1 39.61 -17.30 21.44
C MET A 1 40.58 -16.27 20.95
N ILE A 2 40.20 -15.48 19.95
CA ILE A 2 40.95 -14.30 19.53
C ILE A 2 39.99 -13.16 19.82
N GLU A 3 40.34 -12.34 20.79
CA GLU A 3 39.55 -11.22 21.28
C GLU A 3 39.46 -10.17 20.17
N ASN A 4 38.23 -9.77 19.85
CA ASN A 4 37.95 -8.59 19.06
C ASN A 4 38.19 -7.36 19.96
N GLU A 5 39.42 -6.87 20.00
CA GLU A 5 39.67 -5.52 20.50
C GLU A 5 39.05 -4.53 19.51
N ARG A 6 38.02 -3.82 19.99
CA ARG A 6 37.49 -2.64 19.32
C ARG A 6 38.57 -1.57 19.39
N PHE A 7 39.12 -1.19 18.25
CA PHE A 7 39.87 0.05 18.11
C PHE A 7 38.95 1.22 18.48
N GLU A 8 39.07 1.71 19.70
CA GLU A 8 38.60 3.03 20.10
C GLU A 8 39.52 4.06 19.45
N GLY A 9 38.92 5.08 18.82
CA GLY A 9 39.65 6.06 18.03
C GLY A 9 40.62 6.87 18.89
N GLU A 10 41.90 6.54 18.80
CA GLU A 10 42.96 7.49 19.12
C GLU A 10 42.91 8.63 18.10
N ARG A 11 42.81 9.87 18.60
CA ARG A 11 43.05 11.06 17.79
C ARG A 11 44.53 11.04 17.42
N TYR A 12 44.85 10.71 16.18
CA TYR A 12 46.18 10.95 15.64
C TYR A 12 46.42 12.46 15.64
N GLU A 13 47.42 12.90 16.40
CA GLU A 13 48.00 14.23 16.28
C GLU A 13 48.55 14.43 14.87
N ASP A 14 48.67 15.69 14.48
CA ASP A 14 48.96 16.25 13.15
C ASP A 14 50.40 15.90 12.65
N ASP A 15 50.79 14.63 12.71
CA ASP A 15 52.04 14.13 12.15
C ASP A 15 51.93 14.14 10.63
N LYS A 16 52.61 15.11 9.99
CA LYS A 16 52.82 15.10 8.54
C LYS A 16 53.42 13.75 8.15
N VAL A 17 52.65 12.92 7.45
CA VAL A 17 53.14 11.67 6.87
C VAL A 17 54.21 12.02 5.84
N VAL A 18 55.48 11.86 6.21
CA VAL A 18 56.61 12.07 5.30
C VAL A 18 56.78 10.80 4.46
N LEU A 19 56.42 10.87 3.18
CA LEU A 19 56.67 9.78 2.23
C LEU A 19 58.17 9.72 1.85
N PRO A 20 58.72 8.52 1.58
CA PRO A 20 60.08 8.38 1.08
C PRO A 20 60.32 9.18 -0.22
N GLU A 21 61.54 9.72 -0.41
CA GLU A 21 61.91 10.52 -1.61
C GLU A 21 61.76 9.75 -2.93
N THR A 22 61.79 8.42 -2.89
CA THR A 22 61.53 7.56 -4.04
C THR A 22 60.64 6.39 -3.64
N LEU A 23 59.49 6.24 -4.30
CA LEU A 23 58.60 5.11 -4.14
C LEU A 23 58.70 4.19 -5.37
N ALA A 24 58.69 2.87 -5.13
CA ALA A 24 58.54 1.90 -6.20
C ALA A 24 57.14 2.02 -6.83
N TRP A 25 56.99 1.64 -8.10
CA TRP A 25 55.71 1.74 -8.82
C TRP A 25 54.58 0.95 -8.14
N ASP A 26 54.90 -0.21 -7.56
CA ASP A 26 53.92 -1.01 -6.82
C ASP A 26 53.47 -0.34 -5.52
N GLU A 27 54.36 0.40 -4.84
CA GLU A 27 54.01 1.18 -3.65
C GLU A 27 53.11 2.36 -4.04
N ILE A 28 53.43 3.06 -5.13
CA ILE A 28 52.59 4.14 -5.68
C ILE A 28 51.17 3.63 -5.95
N LYS A 29 51.02 2.46 -6.57
CA LYS A 29 49.71 1.83 -6.80
C LYS A 29 48.97 1.57 -5.49
N GLN A 30 49.64 1.02 -4.47
CA GLN A 30 49.04 0.76 -3.17
C GLN A 30 48.60 2.03 -2.46
N TYR A 31 49.38 3.11 -2.53
CA TYR A 31 49.00 4.39 -1.95
C TYR A 31 47.78 5.00 -2.67
N ILE A 32 47.75 4.97 -4.00
CA ILE A 32 46.60 5.43 -4.78
C ILE A 32 45.34 4.60 -4.45
N GLU A 33 45.48 3.27 -4.37
CA GLU A 33 44.41 2.36 -3.95
C GLU A 33 43.86 2.76 -2.57
N ALA A 34 44.74 2.97 -1.59
CA ALA A 34 44.36 3.32 -0.23
C ALA A 34 43.63 4.66 -0.14
N ILE A 35 44.12 5.69 -0.86
CA ILE A 35 43.48 7.02 -0.90
C ILE A 35 42.06 6.93 -1.47
N ILE A 36 41.89 6.21 -2.59
CA ILE A 36 40.58 6.08 -3.24
C ILE A 36 39.65 5.20 -2.37
N PHE A 37 40.18 4.20 -1.68
CA PHE A 37 39.42 3.29 -0.82
C PHE A 37 38.86 3.98 0.42
N ALA A 38 39.62 4.89 1.01
CA ALA A 38 39.24 5.62 2.21
C ALA A 38 38.10 6.64 1.97
N SER A 39 37.86 7.04 0.72
CA SER A 39 36.85 8.05 0.36
C SER A 39 35.51 7.43 -0.02
N ASP A 40 34.42 8.01 0.48
CA ASP A 40 33.05 7.73 0.04
C ASP A 40 32.56 8.66 -1.08
N GLU A 41 33.40 9.60 -1.53
CA GLU A 41 33.18 10.49 -2.67
C GLU A 41 34.23 10.28 -3.78
N VAL A 42 34.05 10.94 -4.92
CA VAL A 42 35.00 10.89 -6.04
C VAL A 42 36.28 11.63 -5.66
N VAL A 43 37.42 10.94 -5.72
CA VAL A 43 38.74 11.51 -5.39
C VAL A 43 39.38 12.11 -6.62
N THR A 44 39.58 13.43 -6.62
CA THR A 44 40.17 14.14 -7.78
C THR A 44 41.65 13.84 -7.96
N VAL A 45 42.15 13.92 -9.20
CA VAL A 45 43.59 13.84 -9.52
C VAL A 45 44.41 14.79 -8.65
N LYS A 46 43.93 16.03 -8.48
CA LYS A 46 44.58 17.06 -7.66
C LYS A 46 44.67 16.64 -6.19
N PHE A 47 43.64 16.02 -5.64
CA PHE A 47 43.65 15.54 -4.26
C PHE A 47 44.67 14.41 -4.07
N ILE A 48 44.74 13.45 -5.02
CA ILE A 48 45.71 12.36 -4.99
C ILE A 48 47.14 12.91 -5.05
N SER A 49 47.43 13.81 -6.01
CA SER A 49 48.75 14.43 -6.15
C SER A 49 49.15 15.26 -4.92
N ASN A 50 48.21 15.97 -4.30
CA ASN A 50 48.47 16.74 -3.08
C ASN A 50 48.69 15.84 -1.86
N THR A 51 48.01 14.70 -1.79
CA THR A 51 48.15 13.76 -0.67
C THR A 51 49.47 13.00 -0.76
N LEU A 52 49.95 12.74 -1.98
CA LEU A 52 51.25 12.14 -2.26
C LEU A 52 52.32 13.21 -2.51
N GLU A 53 52.33 14.25 -1.67
CA GLU A 53 53.32 15.32 -1.74
C GLU A 53 54.75 14.75 -1.70
N GLY A 54 55.59 15.12 -2.67
CA GLY A 54 56.94 14.57 -2.86
C GLY A 54 57.07 13.56 -4.00
N VAL A 55 55.97 13.02 -4.53
CA VAL A 55 55.96 12.11 -5.68
C VAL A 55 55.44 12.85 -6.92
N SER A 56 56.27 12.94 -7.97
CA SER A 56 55.86 13.60 -9.22
C SER A 56 54.94 12.69 -10.04
N LEU A 57 53.62 12.80 -9.82
CA LEU A 57 52.59 12.03 -10.53
C LEU A 57 51.77 12.91 -11.48
N SER A 58 51.77 12.57 -12.77
CA SER A 58 50.86 13.15 -13.75
C SER A 58 49.47 12.49 -13.70
N LYS A 59 48.48 13.10 -14.37
CA LYS A 59 47.15 12.49 -14.56
C LYS A 59 47.25 11.13 -15.26
N ASP A 60 48.17 10.99 -16.21
CA ASP A 60 48.36 9.76 -16.97
C ASP A 60 49.00 8.66 -16.13
N ASP A 61 49.91 9.01 -15.20
CA ASP A 61 50.51 8.05 -14.26
C ASP A 61 49.45 7.48 -13.31
N ILE A 62 48.58 8.34 -12.77
CA ILE A 62 47.48 7.90 -11.89
C ILE A 62 46.49 7.02 -12.67
N ALA A 63 46.16 7.39 -13.91
CA ALA A 63 45.30 6.58 -14.76
C ALA A 63 45.93 5.21 -15.08
N LYS A 64 47.24 5.16 -15.35
CA LYS A 64 47.99 3.92 -15.58
C LYS A 64 47.99 3.03 -14.34
N ALA A 65 48.26 3.60 -13.17
CA ALA A 65 48.22 2.89 -11.89
C ALA A 65 46.83 2.27 -11.63
N VAL A 66 45.76 3.03 -11.86
CA VAL A 66 44.37 2.56 -11.74
C VAL A 66 44.06 1.43 -12.73
N ASN A 67 44.53 1.51 -13.96
CA ASN A 67 44.34 0.44 -14.96
C ASN A 67 45.02 -0.86 -14.53
N GLU A 68 46.29 -0.80 -14.11
CA GLU A 68 47.03 -1.98 -13.62
C GLU A 68 46.38 -2.60 -12.37
N LEU A 69 45.87 -1.76 -11.45
CA LEU A 69 45.11 -2.22 -10.29
C LEU A 69 43.82 -2.94 -10.71
N ASN A 70 43.07 -2.39 -11.66
CA ASN A 70 41.86 -3.01 -12.18
C ASN A 70 42.14 -4.36 -12.87
N GLU A 71 43.23 -4.48 -13.62
CA GLU A 71 43.68 -5.76 -14.19
C GLU A 71 43.97 -6.79 -13.09
N ALA A 72 44.69 -6.39 -12.04
CA ALA A 72 44.97 -7.24 -10.89
C ALA A 72 43.68 -7.66 -10.14
N TYR A 73 42.70 -6.77 -10.00
CA TYR A 73 41.39 -7.09 -9.41
C TYR A 73 40.61 -8.11 -10.24
N VAL A 74 40.70 -8.03 -11.56
CA VAL A 74 40.09 -9.03 -12.48
C VAL A 74 40.75 -10.38 -12.31
N LEU A 75 42.08 -10.44 -12.35
CA LEU A 75 42.83 -11.70 -12.22
C LEU A 75 42.62 -12.38 -10.86
N SER A 76 42.48 -11.58 -9.79
CA SER A 76 42.26 -12.08 -8.42
C SER A 76 40.77 -12.26 -8.05
N GLY A 77 39.84 -12.02 -8.97
CA GLY A 77 38.40 -12.23 -8.75
C GLY A 77 37.76 -11.30 -7.71
N ARG A 78 38.27 -10.07 -7.55
CA ARG A 78 37.71 -9.10 -6.59
C ARG A 78 36.35 -8.59 -7.04
N SER A 79 35.48 -8.26 -6.08
CA SER A 79 34.09 -7.84 -6.33
C SER A 79 33.92 -6.35 -6.64
N PHE A 80 35.00 -5.59 -6.68
CA PHE A 80 35.04 -4.15 -6.91
C PHE A 80 36.08 -3.79 -7.97
N TYR A 81 36.07 -2.53 -8.38
CA TYR A 81 37.01 -1.93 -9.31
C TYR A 81 37.02 -0.42 -9.11
N ILE A 82 38.02 0.28 -9.65
CA ILE A 82 38.11 1.74 -9.61
C ILE A 82 37.61 2.28 -10.96
N GLU A 83 36.63 3.18 -10.93
CA GLU A 83 36.07 3.84 -12.11
C GLU A 83 36.58 5.27 -12.23
N SER A 84 36.82 5.73 -13.46
CA SER A 84 37.12 7.13 -13.76
C SER A 84 35.82 7.91 -13.96
N LEU A 85 35.59 8.93 -13.12
CA LEU A 85 34.38 9.76 -13.13
C LEU A 85 34.81 11.23 -13.22
N ALA A 86 34.51 11.87 -14.36
CA ALA A 86 34.93 13.24 -14.67
C ALA A 86 36.45 13.46 -14.46
N ASP A 87 36.84 14.15 -13.39
CA ASP A 87 38.24 14.49 -13.05
C ASP A 87 38.80 13.69 -11.86
N GLY A 88 38.18 12.56 -11.52
CA GLY A 88 38.60 11.75 -10.38
C GLY A 88 38.25 10.28 -10.46
N PHE A 89 38.53 9.58 -9.37
CA PHE A 89 38.44 8.12 -9.27
C PHE A 89 37.63 7.70 -8.06
N ARG A 90 36.93 6.57 -8.17
CA ARG A 90 36.17 6.00 -7.05
C ARG A 90 36.04 4.48 -7.15
N PHE A 91 36.02 3.80 -6.02
CA PHE A 91 35.62 2.40 -5.97
C PHE A 91 34.14 2.21 -6.29
N LEU A 92 33.88 1.29 -7.23
CA LEU A 92 32.56 0.78 -7.54
C LEU A 92 32.54 -0.74 -7.38
N SER A 93 31.40 -1.26 -6.97
CA SER A 93 31.14 -2.70 -7.00
C SER A 93 30.86 -3.18 -8.42
N ARG A 94 31.34 -4.37 -8.78
CA ARG A 94 30.99 -4.98 -10.07
C ARG A 94 29.47 -5.19 -10.19
N LYS A 95 28.95 -5.01 -11.40
CA LYS A 95 27.51 -5.08 -11.71
C LYS A 95 26.86 -6.41 -11.31
N GLU A 96 27.60 -7.50 -11.33
CA GLU A 96 27.17 -8.84 -10.90
C GLU A 96 26.70 -8.87 -9.44
N PHE A 97 27.30 -8.07 -8.56
CA PHE A 97 26.93 -7.98 -7.14
C PHE A 97 25.84 -6.93 -6.87
N SER A 98 25.33 -6.26 -7.90
CA SER A 98 24.34 -5.18 -7.73
C SER A 98 23.08 -5.63 -6.97
N GLN A 99 22.64 -6.87 -7.14
CA GLN A 99 21.46 -7.40 -6.44
C GLN A 99 21.67 -7.54 -4.93
N ILE A 100 22.80 -8.11 -4.51
CA ILE A 100 23.11 -8.30 -3.08
C ILE A 100 23.44 -6.96 -2.40
N ILE A 101 24.12 -6.07 -3.12
CA ILE A 101 24.43 -4.72 -2.62
C ILE A 101 23.15 -3.88 -2.50
N LYS A 102 22.23 -3.94 -3.47
CA LYS A 102 20.90 -3.30 -3.35
C LYS A 102 20.12 -3.83 -2.15
N LYS A 103 20.18 -5.14 -1.89
CA LYS A 103 19.55 -5.75 -0.70
C LYS A 103 20.17 -5.22 0.60
N MET A 104 21.50 -5.09 0.68
CA MET A 104 22.19 -4.51 1.85
C MET A 104 21.90 -3.01 2.03
N LEU A 105 21.98 -2.21 0.95
CA LEU A 105 21.73 -0.77 1.00
C LEU A 105 20.26 -0.45 1.27
N SER A 106 19.33 -1.35 0.91
CA SER A 106 17.93 -1.22 1.28
C SER A 106 17.68 -1.18 2.79
N THR A 107 18.65 -1.64 3.60
CA THR A 107 18.58 -1.60 5.08
C THR A 107 19.08 -0.27 5.65
N LYS A 108 20.08 0.38 5.04
CA LYS A 108 20.55 1.73 5.44
C LYS A 108 19.66 2.87 4.91
N ILE A 109 19.00 2.67 3.77
CA ILE A 109 18.09 3.65 3.14
C ILE A 109 16.66 3.60 3.76
N GLN A 110 16.40 2.71 4.73
CA GLN A 110 15.11 2.60 5.40
C GLN A 110 15.15 2.94 6.89
N LYS A 111 15.15 4.24 7.19
CA LYS A 111 14.02 4.75 7.99
C LYS A 111 13.13 5.52 7.04
N LYS A 112 12.33 4.78 6.24
CA LYS A 112 11.25 5.38 5.44
C LYS A 112 10.45 6.29 6.36
N LEU A 113 10.14 7.48 5.88
CA LEU A 113 9.14 8.32 6.52
C LEU A 113 7.85 7.50 6.66
N SER A 114 7.27 7.52 7.85
CA SER A 114 5.96 6.92 8.07
C SER A 114 4.93 7.59 7.16
N GLN A 115 3.81 6.92 6.90
CA GLN A 115 2.74 7.51 6.09
C GLN A 115 2.30 8.88 6.65
N ALA A 116 2.14 8.99 7.97
CA ALA A 116 1.82 10.26 8.64
C ALA A 116 2.91 11.33 8.41
N ALA A 117 4.19 10.95 8.36
CA ALA A 117 5.28 11.86 8.05
C ALA A 117 5.29 12.32 6.59
N LEU A 118 5.02 11.43 5.65
CA LEU A 118 4.88 11.78 4.23
C LEU A 118 3.67 12.70 3.98
N GLU A 119 2.52 12.42 4.60
CA GLU A 119 1.33 13.25 4.47
C GLU A 119 1.56 14.66 5.02
N THR A 120 2.19 14.76 6.19
CA THR A 120 2.54 16.06 6.81
C THR A 120 3.54 16.83 5.96
N LEU A 121 4.57 16.13 5.47
CA LEU A 121 5.60 16.73 4.63
C LEU A 121 5.03 17.21 3.29
N ALA A 122 4.09 16.48 2.71
CA ALA A 122 3.39 16.91 1.50
C ALA A 122 2.58 18.19 1.73
N ILE A 123 1.84 18.29 2.84
CA ILE A 123 1.11 19.52 3.18
C ILE A 123 2.06 20.70 3.26
N ILE A 124 3.21 20.55 3.95
CA ILE A 124 4.21 21.60 4.04
C ILE A 124 4.77 21.96 2.66
N ALA A 125 5.15 20.96 1.86
CA ALA A 125 5.72 21.18 0.52
C ALA A 125 4.79 21.99 -0.40
N TYR A 126 3.48 21.71 -0.37
CA TYR A 126 2.48 22.36 -1.24
C TYR A 126 1.85 23.64 -0.66
N LYS A 127 1.95 23.88 0.66
CA LYS A 127 1.30 25.02 1.34
C LYS A 127 2.26 25.97 2.04
N GLN A 128 3.57 25.72 1.99
CA GLN A 128 4.56 26.62 2.59
C GLN A 128 4.45 28.05 2.03
N PRO A 129 4.62 29.09 2.87
CA PRO A 129 4.80 29.02 4.33
C PRO A 129 3.50 28.61 5.06
N VAL A 130 3.55 27.58 5.90
CA VAL A 130 2.36 27.03 6.59
C VAL A 130 2.56 26.92 8.10
N SER A 131 1.51 27.18 8.90
CA SER A 131 1.56 27.09 10.36
C SER A 131 1.20 25.69 10.87
N LYS A 132 1.70 25.32 12.06
CA LYS A 132 1.32 24.03 12.70
C LYS A 132 -0.22 23.85 12.82
N PRO A 133 -0.99 24.85 13.31
CA PRO A 133 -2.45 24.73 13.36
C PRO A 133 -3.11 24.44 12.01
N ASP A 134 -2.63 25.04 10.92
CA ASP A 134 -3.19 24.81 9.57
C ASP A 134 -2.90 23.38 9.09
N ILE A 135 -1.69 22.87 9.37
CA ILE A 135 -1.33 21.48 9.08
C ILE A 135 -2.25 20.51 9.86
N GLU A 136 -2.49 20.76 11.14
CA GLU A 136 -3.38 19.93 11.98
C GLU A 136 -4.83 20.00 11.52
N HIS A 137 -5.29 21.16 11.06
CA HIS A 137 -6.62 21.33 10.48
C HIS A 137 -6.78 20.48 9.20
N ILE A 138 -5.79 20.48 8.31
CA ILE A 138 -5.81 19.68 7.08
C ILE A 138 -5.72 18.18 7.39
N ARG A 139 -4.88 17.78 8.36
CA ARG A 139 -4.69 16.38 8.74
C ARG A 139 -5.79 15.80 9.64
N GLY A 140 -6.55 16.64 10.34
CA GLY A 140 -7.54 16.22 11.34
C GLY A 140 -6.95 15.48 12.55
N THR A 141 -5.63 15.50 12.74
CA THR A 141 -4.90 14.79 13.81
C THR A 141 -3.64 15.57 14.21
N SER A 142 -3.16 15.40 15.44
CA SER A 142 -1.95 16.08 15.94
C SER A 142 -0.71 15.72 15.11
N VAL A 143 0.16 16.72 14.91
CA VAL A 143 1.38 16.59 14.10
C VAL A 143 2.68 16.71 14.91
N ASP A 144 2.60 16.87 16.23
CA ASP A 144 3.76 17.19 17.09
C ASP A 144 4.95 16.25 16.95
N TYR A 145 4.72 14.95 17.06
CA TYR A 145 5.77 13.94 16.92
C TYR A 145 6.35 13.90 15.50
N VAL A 146 5.49 14.10 14.50
CA VAL A 146 5.86 14.06 13.09
C VAL A 146 6.70 15.27 12.71
N MET A 147 6.29 16.48 13.11
CA MET A 147 7.03 17.72 12.89
C MET A 147 8.44 17.63 13.47
N ARG A 148 8.58 17.16 14.72
CA ARG A 148 9.88 16.92 15.35
C ARG A 148 10.74 15.93 14.57
N THR A 149 10.15 14.85 14.08
CA THR A 149 10.87 13.85 13.26
C THR A 149 11.33 14.43 11.93
N LEU A 150 10.50 15.24 11.27
CA LEU A 150 10.83 15.88 10.00
C LEU A 150 11.91 16.96 10.16
N MET A 151 11.87 17.74 11.24
CA MET A 151 12.93 18.70 11.59
C MET A 151 14.24 18.01 11.96
N GLN A 152 14.20 16.92 12.73
CA GLN A 152 15.41 16.13 13.07
C GLN A 152 16.05 15.51 11.82
N LYS A 153 15.25 15.20 10.80
CA LYS A 153 15.71 14.72 9.50
C LYS A 153 16.07 15.84 8.54
N GLU A 154 16.01 17.10 9.00
CA GLU A 154 16.29 18.31 8.23
C GLU A 154 15.44 18.43 6.97
N LEU A 155 14.27 17.79 6.90
CA LEU A 155 13.38 17.86 5.72
C LEU A 155 12.49 19.10 5.74
N ILE A 156 12.30 19.72 6.91
CA ILE A 156 11.56 20.96 7.09
C ILE A 156 12.29 21.86 8.08
N GLU A 157 12.06 23.16 7.96
CA GLU A 157 12.63 24.19 8.84
C GLU A 157 11.60 25.26 9.18
N VAL A 158 11.93 26.09 10.18
CA VAL A 158 11.14 27.28 10.54
C VAL A 158 11.63 28.45 9.70
N ILE A 159 10.77 28.97 8.83
CA ILE A 159 11.10 30.06 7.89
C ILE A 159 10.60 31.43 8.36
N GLY A 160 9.78 31.49 9.40
CA GLY A 160 9.29 32.75 9.96
C GLY A 160 8.20 32.62 10.99
N ARG A 161 7.50 33.72 11.26
CA ARG A 161 6.32 33.79 12.12
C ARG A 161 5.16 34.45 11.37
N SER A 162 3.93 34.02 11.65
CA SER A 162 2.73 34.61 11.07
C SER A 162 2.45 36.00 11.62
N ASP A 163 1.85 36.87 10.81
CA ASP A 163 1.36 38.20 11.23
C ASP A 163 0.03 38.16 11.99
N ALA A 164 -0.60 36.98 12.07
CA ALA A 164 -1.84 36.76 12.83
C ALA A 164 -1.63 36.82 14.35
N ALA A 165 -2.73 37.08 15.08
CA ALA A 165 -2.74 37.10 16.55
C ALA A 165 -2.21 35.75 17.11
N GLY A 166 -1.11 35.81 17.86
CA GLY A 166 -0.43 34.63 18.41
C GLY A 166 0.93 34.31 17.77
N LYS A 167 1.32 34.98 16.67
CA LYS A 167 2.65 34.88 16.02
C LYS A 167 3.16 33.42 15.88
N ALA A 168 2.33 32.54 15.32
CA ALA A 168 2.64 31.13 15.16
C ALA A 168 3.85 30.93 14.23
N LEU A 169 4.66 29.89 14.49
CA LEU A 169 5.79 29.53 13.62
C LEU A 169 5.30 29.04 12.26
N LEU A 170 5.96 29.51 11.20
CA LEU A 170 5.75 29.11 9.81
C LEU A 170 6.86 28.15 9.38
N TYR A 171 6.46 27.08 8.69
CA TYR A 171 7.35 26.01 8.26
C TYR A 171 7.45 25.95 6.73
N GLY A 172 8.65 25.58 6.26
CA GLY A 172 8.98 25.35 4.86
C GLY A 172 9.86 24.12 4.69
N THR A 173 10.06 23.69 3.44
CA THR A 173 10.95 22.58 3.08
C THR A 173 12.38 23.07 2.85
N THR A 174 13.36 22.23 3.14
CA THR A 174 14.79 22.54 3.04
C THR A 174 15.43 22.08 1.73
N LYS A 175 16.73 22.33 1.55
CA LYS A 175 17.54 21.72 0.48
C LYS A 175 17.59 20.19 0.60
N THR A 176 17.71 19.66 1.81
CA THR A 176 17.70 18.21 2.10
C THR A 176 16.39 17.56 1.63
N PHE A 177 15.26 18.26 1.67
CA PHE A 177 14.01 17.79 1.08
C PHE A 177 14.11 17.63 -0.44
N LEU A 178 14.64 18.64 -1.14
CA LEU A 178 14.83 18.58 -2.59
C LEU A 178 15.74 17.41 -2.99
N GLU A 179 16.83 17.21 -2.25
CA GLU A 179 17.75 16.09 -2.45
C GLU A 179 17.08 14.73 -2.16
N TYR A 180 16.31 14.63 -1.07
CA TYR A 180 15.58 13.42 -0.69
C TYR A 180 14.55 13.01 -1.75
N PHE A 181 13.86 13.97 -2.37
CA PHE A 181 12.87 13.72 -3.42
C PHE A 181 13.42 13.84 -4.85
N LYS A 182 14.72 14.14 -5.00
CA LYS A 182 15.40 14.33 -6.29
C LYS A 182 14.74 15.40 -7.17
N LEU A 183 14.40 16.53 -6.57
CA LEU A 183 13.84 17.70 -7.23
C LEU A 183 14.93 18.75 -7.41
N ASN A 184 14.93 19.48 -8.52
CA ASN A 184 15.86 20.60 -8.69
C ASN A 184 15.31 21.84 -8.00
N THR A 185 13.99 22.03 -8.07
CA THR A 185 13.28 23.13 -7.41
C THR A 185 11.92 22.68 -6.90
N LEU A 186 11.29 23.47 -6.02
CA LEU A 186 9.91 23.21 -5.57
C LEU A 186 8.87 23.32 -6.69
N ALA A 187 9.19 24.00 -7.80
CA ALA A 187 8.31 24.08 -8.96
C ALA A 187 8.19 22.73 -9.70
N ASP A 188 9.13 21.80 -9.46
CA ASP A 188 9.11 20.44 -10.02
C ASP A 188 8.12 19.52 -9.28
N LEU A 189 7.47 20.01 -8.21
CA LEU A 189 6.43 19.25 -7.53
C LEU A 189 5.24 19.01 -8.48
N PRO A 190 4.72 17.77 -8.56
CA PRO A 190 3.60 17.45 -9.43
C PRO A 190 2.39 18.34 -9.18
N LYS A 191 1.75 18.84 -10.24
CA LYS A 191 0.48 19.58 -10.09
C LYS A 191 -0.63 18.62 -9.70
N LEU A 192 -1.62 19.09 -8.93
CA LEU A 192 -2.78 18.27 -8.48
C LEU A 192 -3.46 17.48 -9.62
N ARG A 193 -3.59 18.08 -10.82
CA ARG A 193 -4.15 17.40 -12.01
C ARG A 193 -3.24 16.29 -12.55
N GLU A 194 -1.92 16.49 -12.53
CA GLU A 194 -0.94 15.49 -12.93
C GLU A 194 -0.85 14.36 -11.90
N ILE A 195 -1.04 14.64 -10.61
CA ILE A 195 -1.15 13.62 -9.56
C ILE A 195 -2.38 12.73 -9.82
N GLU A 196 -3.54 13.32 -10.13
CA GLU A 196 -4.74 12.54 -10.48
C GLU A 196 -4.54 11.67 -11.73
N GLN A 197 -3.71 12.12 -12.67
CA GLN A 197 -3.40 11.39 -13.90
C GLN A 197 -2.34 10.30 -13.67
N ILE A 198 -1.28 10.58 -12.90
CA ILE A 198 -0.26 9.58 -12.49
C ILE A 198 -0.87 8.48 -11.62
N LEU A 199 -1.82 8.82 -10.73
CA LEU A 199 -2.58 7.85 -9.94
C LEU A 199 -3.49 6.95 -10.80
N LYS A 200 -3.91 7.44 -11.97
CA LYS A 200 -4.68 6.67 -12.96
C LYS A 200 -3.78 5.85 -13.90
N ASP A 201 -2.60 6.33 -14.28
CA ASP A 201 -1.95 5.87 -15.52
C ASP A 201 -0.83 4.82 -15.41
N SER A 202 -0.24 4.43 -14.27
CA SER A 202 0.92 3.50 -14.38
C SER A 202 1.20 2.48 -13.28
N ASP A 203 1.10 2.81 -12.00
CA ASP A 203 1.57 1.86 -10.96
C ASP A 203 0.46 1.25 -10.12
N THR A 204 -0.54 2.05 -9.77
CA THR A 204 -1.62 1.63 -8.88
C THR A 204 -2.58 0.67 -9.59
N GLU A 205 -2.95 0.95 -10.84
CA GLU A 205 -3.82 0.06 -11.62
C GLU A 205 -3.13 -1.27 -11.94
N MET A 206 -1.84 -1.27 -12.30
CA MET A 206 -1.08 -2.50 -12.55
C MET A 206 -0.92 -3.38 -11.30
N LEU A 207 -0.54 -2.80 -10.16
CA LEU A 207 -0.43 -3.53 -8.90
C LEU A 207 -1.79 -4.06 -8.40
N ILE A 208 -2.86 -3.28 -8.59
CA ILE A 208 -4.23 -3.73 -8.29
C ILE A 208 -4.60 -4.92 -9.18
N LYS A 209 -4.20 -4.92 -10.45
CA LYS A 209 -4.48 -5.98 -11.41
C LYS A 209 -3.75 -7.28 -11.08
N GLU A 210 -2.43 -7.25 -10.89
CA GLU A 210 -1.62 -8.43 -10.54
C GLU A 210 -2.11 -9.12 -9.25
N ARG A 211 -2.43 -8.32 -8.22
CA ARG A 211 -3.00 -8.83 -6.97
C ARG A 211 -4.37 -9.48 -7.17
N ASN A 212 -5.22 -8.90 -8.02
CA ASN A 212 -6.52 -9.48 -8.33
C ASN A 212 -6.34 -10.83 -9.06
N GLU A 213 -5.44 -10.90 -10.03
CA GLU A 213 -5.15 -12.13 -10.78
C GLU A 213 -4.66 -13.27 -9.86
N ILE A 214 -3.76 -12.98 -8.91
CA ILE A 214 -3.30 -13.98 -7.91
C ILE A 214 -4.43 -14.40 -6.97
N SER A 215 -5.29 -13.47 -6.57
CA SER A 215 -6.47 -13.78 -5.74
C SER A 215 -7.50 -14.60 -6.52
N ASP A 216 -7.71 -14.29 -7.79
CA ASP A 216 -8.68 -14.94 -8.68
C ASP A 216 -8.24 -16.36 -9.07
N CYS A 217 -6.93 -16.64 -9.07
CA CYS A 217 -6.39 -18.00 -9.21
C CYS A 217 -6.50 -18.84 -7.91
N GLY A 218 -7.20 -18.35 -6.88
CA GLY A 218 -7.43 -19.07 -5.61
C GLY A 218 -6.23 -19.14 -4.66
N ILE A 219 -5.07 -18.61 -5.06
CA ILE A 219 -3.75 -18.79 -4.40
C ILE A 219 -3.74 -18.23 -2.98
N ALA A 220 -4.20 -16.98 -2.81
CA ALA A 220 -4.08 -16.23 -1.56
C ALA A 220 -5.15 -15.14 -1.46
N SER A 221 -5.45 -14.64 -0.25
CA SER A 221 -6.25 -13.41 -0.12
C SER A 221 -5.51 -12.22 -0.72
N ARG A 222 -6.21 -11.15 -1.14
CA ARG A 222 -5.55 -9.91 -1.66
C ARG A 222 -4.39 -9.44 -0.76
N ARG A 223 -4.61 -9.36 0.56
CA ARG A 223 -3.59 -8.96 1.54
C ARG A 223 -2.42 -9.95 1.66
N GLN A 224 -2.68 -11.23 1.43
CA GLN A 224 -1.64 -12.25 1.46
C GLN A 224 -0.89 -12.32 0.12
N ALA A 225 -1.56 -12.05 -1.00
CA ALA A 225 -0.94 -11.82 -2.30
C ALA A 225 0.01 -10.62 -2.22
N ASP A 226 -0.39 -9.52 -1.58
CA ASP A 226 0.50 -8.37 -1.32
C ASP A 226 1.78 -8.79 -0.56
N LYS A 227 1.66 -9.63 0.47
CA LYS A 227 2.81 -10.15 1.22
C LYS A 227 3.70 -11.09 0.40
N LEU A 228 3.09 -11.91 -0.48
CA LEU A 228 3.81 -12.86 -1.33
C LEU A 228 4.56 -12.14 -2.46
N LEU A 229 3.91 -11.15 -3.08
CA LEU A 229 4.51 -10.26 -4.08
C LEU A 229 5.67 -9.46 -3.47
N ALA A 230 5.45 -8.78 -2.34
CA ALA A 230 6.49 -8.02 -1.65
C ALA A 230 7.67 -8.89 -1.18
N GLY A 231 7.43 -10.19 -0.96
CA GLY A 231 8.47 -11.15 -0.58
C GLY A 231 9.18 -11.84 -1.74
N GLY A 232 8.86 -11.53 -3.00
CA GLY A 232 9.43 -12.19 -4.18
C GLY A 232 9.09 -13.69 -4.28
N LYS A 233 7.98 -14.12 -3.68
CA LYS A 233 7.62 -15.55 -3.52
C LYS A 233 6.76 -16.10 -4.66
N ILE A 234 6.49 -15.29 -5.68
CA ILE A 234 5.66 -15.63 -6.83
C ILE A 234 6.54 -15.56 -8.09
N LEU A 235 6.59 -16.67 -8.83
CA LEU A 235 7.17 -16.75 -10.16
C LEU A 235 6.03 -16.86 -11.18
N VAL A 236 6.17 -16.19 -12.32
CA VAL A 236 5.32 -16.42 -13.50
C VAL A 236 6.24 -16.87 -14.62
N ASN A 237 5.95 -18.03 -15.21
CA ASN A 237 6.80 -18.66 -16.23
C ASN A 237 8.27 -18.77 -15.78
N HIS A 238 8.49 -19.17 -14.53
CA HIS A 238 9.81 -19.33 -13.90
C HIS A 238 10.61 -18.03 -13.67
N ALA A 239 10.09 -16.86 -14.04
CA ALA A 239 10.67 -15.56 -13.69
C ALA A 239 10.06 -15.01 -12.40
N VAL A 240 10.88 -14.46 -11.50
CA VAL A 240 10.39 -13.73 -10.32
C VAL A 240 9.59 -12.54 -10.79
N VAL A 241 8.33 -12.44 -10.34
CA VAL A 241 7.53 -11.22 -10.54
C VAL A 241 8.00 -10.21 -9.50
N ASP A 242 9.12 -9.52 -9.78
CA ASP A 242 9.58 -8.33 -9.06
C ASP A 242 9.48 -7.05 -9.92
N ARG A 243 9.12 -7.21 -11.20
CA ARG A 243 8.97 -6.12 -12.17
C ARG A 243 7.50 -5.88 -12.51
N LYS A 244 7.14 -4.61 -12.44
CA LYS A 244 5.84 -4.04 -12.80
C LYS A 244 5.43 -4.45 -14.22
N GLY A 245 4.19 -4.93 -14.38
CA GLY A 245 3.52 -4.99 -15.69
C GLY A 245 3.48 -6.35 -16.37
N VAL A 246 3.77 -7.45 -15.67
CA VAL A 246 3.56 -8.79 -16.24
C VAL A 246 2.06 -9.08 -16.24
N LYS A 247 1.41 -8.94 -17.41
CA LYS A 247 0.04 -9.42 -17.58
C LYS A 247 0.04 -10.94 -17.43
N ILE A 248 -0.59 -11.45 -16.39
CA ILE A 248 -0.79 -12.89 -16.24
C ILE A 248 -2.06 -13.22 -17.01
N VAL A 249 -1.94 -14.06 -18.03
CA VAL A 249 -3.08 -14.62 -18.74
C VAL A 249 -3.49 -15.91 -18.04
N PRO A 250 -4.62 -15.91 -17.31
CA PRO A 250 -5.04 -17.09 -16.57
C PRO A 250 -5.25 -18.29 -17.52
N GLY A 251 -4.61 -19.42 -17.23
CA GLY A 251 -4.69 -20.64 -18.04
C GLY A 251 -3.62 -20.77 -19.14
N ILE A 252 -2.91 -19.68 -19.48
CA ILE A 252 -1.74 -19.72 -20.37
C ILE A 252 -0.45 -19.64 -19.55
N ASP A 253 -0.37 -18.70 -18.61
CA ASP A 253 0.83 -18.47 -17.82
C ASP A 253 0.95 -19.41 -16.63
N LYS A 254 2.16 -19.95 -16.43
CA LYS A 254 2.48 -20.88 -15.35
C LYS A 254 2.89 -20.10 -14.11
N ILE A 255 1.97 -19.94 -13.18
CA ILE A 255 2.22 -19.29 -11.89
C ILE A 255 2.82 -20.32 -10.91
N ILE A 256 3.91 -19.97 -10.22
CA ILE A 256 4.57 -20.79 -9.21
C ILE A 256 4.62 -19.98 -7.91
N VAL A 257 4.05 -20.48 -6.83
CA VAL A 257 4.09 -19.81 -5.52
C VAL A 257 4.78 -20.72 -4.52
N ASN A 258 5.84 -20.21 -3.88
CA ASN A 258 6.70 -20.99 -2.99
C ASN A 258 7.21 -22.31 -3.63
N GLY A 259 7.56 -22.28 -4.91
CA GLY A 259 8.06 -23.45 -5.65
C GLY A 259 6.98 -24.44 -6.13
N ARG A 260 5.69 -24.20 -5.86
CA ARG A 260 4.58 -25.05 -6.33
C ARG A 260 3.83 -24.39 -7.49
N VAL A 261 3.66 -25.14 -8.58
CA VAL A 261 2.88 -24.70 -9.75
C VAL A 261 1.40 -24.60 -9.37
N VAL A 262 0.82 -23.43 -9.56
CA VAL A 262 -0.62 -23.18 -9.42
C VAL A 262 -1.29 -23.59 -10.72
N LYS A 263 -2.12 -24.63 -10.66
CA LYS A 263 -2.65 -25.30 -11.86
C LYS A 263 -4.06 -24.89 -12.30
N LYS A 264 -4.75 -23.97 -11.62
CA LYS A 264 -6.17 -23.68 -11.95
C LYS A 264 -6.53 -22.21 -11.88
N VAL A 265 -7.13 -21.72 -12.96
CA VAL A 265 -8.19 -20.72 -12.87
C VAL A 265 -9.37 -21.44 -12.22
N GLU A 266 -9.73 -21.07 -10.99
CA GLU A 266 -10.90 -21.67 -10.35
C GLU A 266 -12.14 -21.33 -11.17
N LYS A 267 -13.03 -22.31 -11.37
CA LYS A 267 -14.32 -22.05 -12.01
C LYS A 267 -15.05 -20.98 -11.21
N LYS A 268 -15.60 -19.97 -11.89
CA LYS A 268 -16.35 -18.92 -11.20
C LYS A 268 -17.56 -19.53 -10.51
N LYS A 269 -17.75 -19.19 -9.24
CA LYS A 269 -18.88 -19.63 -8.41
C LYS A 269 -19.70 -18.42 -7.99
N TYR A 270 -21.01 -18.59 -8.01
CA TYR A 270 -21.97 -17.60 -7.57
C TYR A 270 -23.02 -18.32 -6.73
N LEU A 271 -23.08 -17.98 -5.45
CA LEU A 271 -23.96 -18.64 -4.49
C LEU A 271 -24.81 -17.60 -3.75
N VAL A 272 -25.94 -18.04 -3.23
CA VAL A 272 -26.70 -17.33 -2.21
C VAL A 272 -26.89 -18.22 -0.99
N LEU A 273 -26.61 -17.67 0.19
CA LEU A 273 -26.84 -18.28 1.49
C LEU A 273 -28.04 -17.59 2.15
N ASN A 274 -28.94 -18.37 2.74
CA ASN A 274 -29.85 -17.85 3.75
C ASN A 274 -29.12 -17.82 5.11
N LYS A 275 -28.41 -16.73 5.39
CA LYS A 275 -27.55 -16.62 6.57
C LYS A 275 -28.38 -16.80 7.85
N PRO A 276 -28.01 -17.73 8.75
CA PRO A 276 -28.68 -17.87 10.04
C PRO A 276 -28.23 -16.78 11.04
N LYS A 277 -28.98 -16.69 12.15
CA LYS A 277 -28.66 -15.80 13.27
C LYS A 277 -27.43 -16.34 14.02
N ASN A 278 -26.75 -15.48 14.76
CA ASN A 278 -25.59 -15.78 15.61
C ASN A 278 -24.28 -16.14 14.88
N VAL A 279 -24.26 -16.14 13.55
CA VAL A 279 -23.10 -16.47 12.71
C VAL A 279 -22.39 -15.22 12.19
N ILE A 280 -21.05 -15.23 12.18
CA ILE A 280 -20.23 -14.07 11.77
C ILE A 280 -19.88 -14.13 10.28
N THR A 281 -20.03 -12.99 9.59
CA THR A 281 -19.63 -12.84 8.19
C THR A 281 -18.13 -12.54 8.08
N THR A 282 -17.31 -13.58 8.18
CA THR A 282 -15.85 -13.54 7.95
C THR A 282 -15.38 -14.86 7.31
N VAL A 283 -14.28 -14.80 6.57
CA VAL A 283 -13.64 -16.00 5.98
C VAL A 283 -12.76 -16.73 7.01
N LYS A 284 -12.20 -16.00 7.98
CA LYS A 284 -11.41 -16.55 9.08
C LYS A 284 -11.76 -15.81 10.36
N ASP A 285 -12.02 -16.54 11.44
CA ASP A 285 -12.26 -15.98 12.76
C ASP A 285 -11.10 -16.31 13.69
N GLU A 286 -10.65 -15.33 14.47
CA GLU A 286 -9.54 -15.47 15.43
C GLU A 286 -10.02 -15.95 16.81
N GLN A 287 -11.33 -15.93 17.05
CA GLN A 287 -11.96 -16.24 18.34
C GLN A 287 -12.79 -17.54 18.29
N SER A 288 -12.56 -18.39 17.28
CA SER A 288 -13.26 -19.67 17.07
C SER A 288 -14.78 -19.57 17.04
N ARG A 289 -15.34 -18.43 16.63
CA ARG A 289 -16.78 -18.22 16.50
C ARG A 289 -17.25 -18.82 15.18
N GLU A 290 -18.50 -19.30 15.17
CA GLU A 290 -19.12 -19.84 13.96
C GLU A 290 -19.19 -18.80 12.85
N THR A 291 -18.74 -19.19 11.65
CA THR A 291 -18.64 -18.29 10.50
C THR A 291 -19.57 -18.74 9.38
N VAL A 292 -19.88 -17.81 8.48
CA VAL A 292 -20.69 -18.13 7.29
C VAL A 292 -20.04 -19.17 6.39
N MET A 293 -18.72 -19.39 6.49
CA MET A 293 -18.02 -20.42 5.72
C MET A 293 -18.40 -21.83 6.18
N SER A 294 -18.86 -22.02 7.41
CA SER A 294 -19.31 -23.32 7.94
C SER A 294 -20.58 -23.85 7.25
N TYR A 295 -21.25 -23.01 6.45
CA TYR A 295 -22.48 -23.35 5.72
C TYR A 295 -22.26 -23.49 4.21
N ILE A 296 -21.03 -23.31 3.72
CA ILE A 296 -20.73 -23.26 2.29
C ILE A 296 -19.85 -24.46 1.94
N ASP A 297 -20.42 -25.39 1.18
CA ASP A 297 -19.75 -26.60 0.74
C ASP A 297 -19.46 -26.54 -0.77
N VAL A 298 -18.36 -25.86 -1.12
CA VAL A 298 -17.83 -25.83 -2.49
C VAL A 298 -16.32 -26.00 -2.47
N THR A 299 -15.78 -26.63 -3.52
CA THR A 299 -14.34 -26.89 -3.62
C THR A 299 -13.50 -25.64 -3.90
N GLU A 300 -14.07 -24.67 -4.60
CA GLU A 300 -13.43 -23.43 -5.00
C GLU A 300 -13.54 -22.37 -3.90
N ARG A 301 -12.54 -21.51 -3.79
CA ARG A 301 -12.45 -20.54 -2.71
C ARG A 301 -13.36 -19.35 -2.95
N VAL A 302 -14.53 -19.34 -2.32
CA VAL A 302 -15.48 -18.23 -2.36
C VAL A 302 -15.39 -17.32 -1.12
N TYR A 303 -15.88 -16.10 -1.26
CA TYR A 303 -16.00 -15.14 -0.15
C TYR A 303 -17.34 -14.39 -0.22
N PRO A 304 -17.84 -13.88 0.91
CA PRO A 304 -19.11 -13.17 0.94
C PRO A 304 -19.03 -11.82 0.20
N VAL A 305 -20.10 -11.46 -0.51
CA VAL A 305 -20.30 -10.14 -1.12
C VAL A 305 -20.94 -9.24 -0.07
N GLY A 306 -20.08 -8.42 0.55
CA GLY A 306 -20.45 -7.59 1.69
C GLY A 306 -20.60 -8.39 2.97
N ARG A 307 -21.23 -7.78 3.97
CA ARG A 307 -21.40 -8.37 5.30
C ARG A 307 -22.84 -8.26 5.77
N LEU A 308 -23.26 -9.25 6.55
CA LEU A 308 -24.40 -9.15 7.45
C LEU A 308 -23.91 -9.25 8.89
N ASP A 309 -24.54 -8.49 9.78
CA ASP A 309 -24.20 -8.54 11.20
C ASP A 309 -24.52 -9.92 11.77
N ARG A 310 -23.89 -10.23 12.90
CA ARG A 310 -24.03 -11.52 13.59
C ARG A 310 -25.50 -11.91 13.78
N ASN A 311 -26.33 -10.96 14.20
CA ASN A 311 -27.74 -11.19 14.52
C ASN A 311 -28.70 -10.92 13.35
N THR A 312 -28.18 -10.53 12.18
CA THR A 312 -28.97 -10.29 10.97
C THR A 312 -29.02 -11.56 10.12
N THR A 313 -30.22 -11.90 9.63
CA THR A 313 -30.48 -13.10 8.82
C THR A 313 -30.70 -12.78 7.35
N GLY A 314 -30.75 -13.81 6.50
CA GLY A 314 -31.25 -13.69 5.13
C GLY A 314 -30.17 -13.68 4.06
N VAL A 315 -30.48 -13.09 2.91
CA VAL A 315 -29.69 -13.15 1.67
C VAL A 315 -28.25 -12.70 1.90
N LEU A 316 -27.29 -13.59 1.69
CA LEU A 316 -25.87 -13.26 1.60
C LEU A 316 -25.28 -13.95 0.36
N LEU A 317 -24.78 -13.15 -0.59
CA LEU A 317 -24.16 -13.68 -1.79
C LEU A 317 -22.71 -14.09 -1.52
N PHE A 318 -22.23 -15.11 -2.23
CA PHE A 318 -20.83 -15.53 -2.23
C PHE A 318 -20.33 -15.68 -3.66
N THR A 319 -19.08 -15.31 -3.89
CA THR A 319 -18.42 -15.54 -5.18
C THR A 319 -16.90 -15.54 -5.05
N ASN A 320 -16.23 -16.10 -6.05
CA ASN A 320 -14.80 -15.92 -6.33
C ASN A 320 -14.56 -15.02 -7.57
N ASP A 321 -15.60 -14.34 -8.07
CA ASP A 321 -15.48 -13.21 -8.99
C ASP A 321 -15.19 -11.92 -8.20
N GLY A 322 -13.92 -11.52 -8.21
CA GLY A 322 -13.42 -10.35 -7.49
C GLY A 322 -13.98 -9.03 -7.99
N GLU A 323 -14.29 -8.95 -9.29
CA GLU A 323 -14.75 -7.74 -9.94
C GLU A 323 -16.25 -7.56 -9.73
N LEU A 324 -17.04 -8.62 -9.94
CA LEU A 324 -18.48 -8.58 -9.63
C LEU A 324 -18.72 -8.22 -8.16
N ALA A 325 -18.03 -8.90 -7.22
CA ALA A 325 -18.19 -8.64 -5.80
C ALA A 325 -17.84 -7.19 -5.44
N LYS A 326 -16.73 -6.67 -5.98
CA LYS A 326 -16.29 -5.28 -5.76
C LYS A 326 -17.33 -4.28 -6.24
N ARG A 327 -17.88 -4.48 -7.45
CA ARG A 327 -18.89 -3.58 -8.01
C ARG A 327 -20.21 -3.65 -7.26
N LEU A 328 -20.68 -4.86 -6.90
CA LEU A 328 -21.90 -5.06 -6.11
C LEU A 328 -21.83 -4.41 -4.71
N MET A 329 -20.64 -4.32 -4.12
CA MET A 329 -20.42 -3.65 -2.83
C MET A 329 -20.21 -2.14 -2.95
N SER A 330 -19.86 -1.64 -4.13
CA SER A 330 -19.54 -0.24 -4.32
C SER A 330 -20.81 0.62 -4.30
N PRO A 331 -20.81 1.75 -3.56
CA PRO A 331 -21.96 2.66 -3.55
C PRO A 331 -22.22 3.30 -4.92
N LYS A 332 -21.23 3.29 -5.83
CA LYS A 332 -21.35 3.85 -7.19
C LYS A 332 -22.47 3.20 -8.01
N PHE A 333 -22.66 1.89 -7.85
CA PHE A 333 -23.63 1.13 -8.65
C PHE A 333 -25.03 1.08 -8.01
N LEU A 334 -25.20 1.73 -6.85
CA LEU A 334 -26.49 1.88 -6.18
C LEU A 334 -27.28 0.56 -6.01
N VAL A 335 -26.57 -0.56 -5.83
CA VAL A 335 -27.18 -1.89 -5.73
C VAL A 335 -28.10 -1.95 -4.52
N LYS A 336 -29.40 -2.12 -4.78
CA LYS A 336 -30.45 -2.17 -3.75
C LYS A 336 -30.26 -3.38 -2.83
N LYS A 337 -30.50 -3.15 -1.54
CA LYS A 337 -30.47 -4.14 -0.46
C LYS A 337 -31.75 -3.96 0.32
N GLU A 338 -32.58 -4.98 0.34
CA GLU A 338 -33.93 -4.88 0.90
C GLU A 338 -34.03 -5.71 2.16
N TYR A 339 -34.59 -5.11 3.20
CA TYR A 339 -34.68 -5.69 4.52
C TYR A 339 -36.11 -5.63 5.02
N ILE A 340 -36.48 -6.61 5.83
CA ILE A 340 -37.61 -6.52 6.75
C ILE A 340 -37.05 -6.32 8.15
N ALA A 341 -37.43 -5.22 8.78
CA ALA A 341 -37.13 -4.88 10.16
C ALA A 341 -38.38 -5.09 11.03
N LEU A 342 -38.25 -5.86 12.10
CA LEU A 342 -39.23 -5.90 13.18
C LEU A 342 -38.78 -4.92 14.26
N LEU A 343 -39.60 -3.90 14.50
CA LEU A 343 -39.38 -2.88 15.51
C LEU A 343 -39.93 -3.32 16.87
N ASP A 344 -39.56 -2.59 17.91
CA ASP A 344 -40.03 -2.80 19.27
C ASP A 344 -41.43 -2.22 19.53
N HIS A 345 -41.88 -1.28 18.69
CA HIS A 345 -43.22 -0.71 18.69
C HIS A 345 -43.60 -0.17 17.29
N LYS A 346 -44.87 0.23 17.12
CA LYS A 346 -45.44 0.70 15.84
C LYS A 346 -44.79 1.99 15.35
N ILE A 347 -44.33 2.00 14.10
CA ILE A 347 -43.78 3.21 13.47
C ILE A 347 -44.88 4.18 13.04
N SER A 348 -44.61 5.47 13.17
CA SER A 348 -45.46 6.54 12.63
C SER A 348 -45.12 6.88 11.18
N GLU A 349 -46.11 7.32 10.39
CA GLU A 349 -45.88 7.78 9.00
C GLU A 349 -44.90 8.97 8.95
N LYS A 350 -44.94 9.85 9.97
CA LYS A 350 -44.01 10.96 10.12
C LYS A 350 -42.56 10.48 10.19
N ASP A 351 -42.29 9.38 10.89
CA ASP A 351 -40.93 8.85 11.01
C ASP A 351 -40.51 8.06 9.76
N LEU A 352 -41.43 7.40 9.07
CA LEU A 352 -41.16 6.81 7.75
C LEU A 352 -40.72 7.88 6.74
N ILE A 353 -41.39 9.04 6.71
CA ILE A 353 -40.99 10.16 5.85
C ILE A 353 -39.55 10.63 6.17
N LYS A 354 -39.14 10.65 7.45
CA LYS A 354 -37.75 10.99 7.81
C LYS A 354 -36.75 9.98 7.26
N LEU A 355 -37.08 8.69 7.27
CA LEU A 355 -36.22 7.66 6.67
C LEU A 355 -36.12 7.87 5.15
N ARG A 356 -37.26 8.10 4.49
CA ARG A 356 -37.35 8.27 3.03
C ARG A 356 -36.57 9.47 2.51
N ASN A 357 -36.59 10.60 3.23
CA ASN A 357 -35.91 11.83 2.83
C ASN A 357 -34.38 11.82 3.07
N GLY A 358 -33.86 10.74 3.66
CA GLY A 358 -32.49 10.69 4.15
C GLY A 358 -32.34 11.45 5.47
N MET A 359 -31.28 11.12 6.21
CA MET A 359 -31.13 11.59 7.59
C MET A 359 -29.67 11.71 8.00
N ARG A 360 -29.42 12.37 9.13
CA ARG A 360 -28.14 12.26 9.85
C ARG A 360 -28.32 11.29 11.01
N LEU A 361 -27.38 10.36 11.16
CA LEU A 361 -27.41 9.42 12.27
C LEU A 361 -27.13 10.16 13.59
N LYS A 362 -27.93 9.87 14.62
CA LYS A 362 -27.90 10.58 15.90
C LYS A 362 -26.60 10.34 16.69
N ASP A 363 -25.97 9.19 16.49
CA ASP A 363 -24.73 8.79 17.17
C ASP A 363 -23.46 9.42 16.57
N THR A 364 -23.37 9.56 15.25
CA THR A 364 -22.14 10.05 14.58
C THR A 364 -22.32 11.31 13.74
N GLY A 365 -23.56 11.79 13.55
CA GLY A 365 -23.89 12.89 12.64
C GLY A 365 -23.74 12.54 11.15
N GLU A 366 -23.40 11.29 10.83
CA GLU A 366 -23.12 10.81 9.48
C GLU A 366 -24.37 10.91 8.59
N LYS A 367 -24.22 11.52 7.40
CA LYS A 367 -25.32 11.65 6.44
C LYS A 367 -25.61 10.32 5.74
N ILE A 368 -26.88 9.96 5.69
CA ILE A 368 -27.43 8.78 5.02
C ILE A 368 -28.31 9.25 3.87
N LEU A 369 -28.19 8.56 2.73
CA LEU A 369 -28.98 8.87 1.55
C LEU A 369 -30.47 8.54 1.77
N PRO A 370 -31.38 9.23 1.05
CA PRO A 370 -32.76 8.80 0.87
C PRO A 370 -32.88 7.31 0.58
N CYS A 371 -33.94 6.69 1.11
CA CYS A 371 -34.23 5.27 0.91
C CYS A 371 -35.73 5.05 0.67
N GLU A 372 -36.10 3.85 0.28
CA GLU A 372 -37.50 3.46 0.26
C GLU A 372 -37.81 2.74 1.57
N ALA A 373 -38.97 3.03 2.19
CA ALA A 373 -39.40 2.39 3.43
C ALA A 373 -40.93 2.35 3.51
N ASN A 374 -41.50 1.18 3.78
CA ASN A 374 -42.95 0.96 3.82
C ASN A 374 -43.33 0.01 4.97
N ILE A 375 -44.55 0.18 5.49
CA ILE A 375 -45.16 -0.78 6.40
C ILE A 375 -45.55 -2.03 5.61
N GLU A 376 -45.26 -3.21 6.17
CA GLU A 376 -45.68 -4.51 5.64
C GLU A 376 -47.02 -4.92 6.29
N GLU A 377 -47.09 -6.11 6.88
CA GLU A 377 -48.31 -6.65 7.49
C GLU A 377 -48.81 -5.83 8.70
N THR A 378 -47.88 -5.27 9.48
CA THR A 378 -48.19 -4.49 10.69
C THR A 378 -47.23 -3.31 10.79
N ALA A 379 -47.63 -2.24 11.48
CA ALA A 379 -46.78 -1.06 11.68
C ALA A 379 -45.47 -1.33 12.48
N GLU A 380 -45.27 -2.53 12.99
CA GLU A 380 -44.00 -2.98 13.59
C GLU A 380 -43.06 -3.63 12.57
N HIS A 381 -43.58 -4.07 11.42
CA HIS A 381 -42.82 -4.66 10.32
C HIS A 381 -42.62 -3.63 9.23
N VAL A 382 -41.37 -3.20 9.05
CA VAL A 382 -41.00 -2.20 8.06
C VAL A 382 -40.10 -2.84 7.02
N TRP A 383 -40.53 -2.80 5.76
CA TRP A 383 -39.67 -3.04 4.62
C TRP A 383 -38.85 -1.79 4.32
N ILE A 384 -37.56 -1.96 4.09
CA ILE A 384 -36.64 -0.86 3.80
C ILE A 384 -35.64 -1.27 2.72
N SER A 385 -35.49 -0.43 1.69
CA SER A 385 -34.54 -0.63 0.59
C SER A 385 -33.47 0.45 0.60
N ILE A 386 -32.22 0.05 0.81
CA ILE A 386 -31.06 0.94 0.84
C ILE A 386 -30.06 0.57 -0.25
N THR A 387 -29.36 1.56 -0.78
CA THR A 387 -28.28 1.37 -1.75
C THR A 387 -26.90 1.39 -1.09
N GLN A 388 -26.79 2.01 0.09
CA GLN A 388 -25.58 2.06 0.91
C GLN A 388 -25.45 0.83 1.81
N GLY A 389 -24.25 0.61 2.35
CA GLY A 389 -23.94 -0.52 3.23
C GLY A 389 -23.05 -0.12 4.40
N LYS A 390 -23.38 0.97 5.09
CA LYS A 390 -22.61 1.46 6.25
C LYS A 390 -22.78 0.53 7.45
N ASN A 391 -21.85 0.59 8.41
CA ASN A 391 -21.87 -0.27 9.59
C ASN A 391 -23.19 -0.11 10.37
N HIS A 392 -23.91 -1.23 10.56
CA HIS A 392 -25.20 -1.28 11.25
C HIS A 392 -26.25 -0.27 10.75
N GLN A 393 -26.17 0.14 9.48
CA GLN A 393 -26.91 1.29 8.94
C GLN A 393 -28.41 1.25 9.25
N VAL A 394 -29.11 0.17 8.90
CA VAL A 394 -30.57 0.06 9.10
C VAL A 394 -30.94 0.21 10.58
N LYS A 395 -30.21 -0.46 11.48
CA LYS A 395 -30.45 -0.37 12.93
C LYS A 395 -30.23 1.05 13.46
N ARG A 396 -29.15 1.69 13.01
CA ARG A 396 -28.80 3.06 13.41
C ARG A 396 -29.81 4.08 12.88
N MET A 397 -30.36 3.85 11.68
CA MET A 397 -31.44 4.67 11.11
C MET A 397 -32.69 4.62 11.98
N PHE A 398 -33.23 3.42 12.27
CA PHE A 398 -34.40 3.26 13.14
C PHE A 398 -34.15 3.81 14.55
N TRP A 399 -32.98 3.54 15.14
CA TRP A 399 -32.62 4.07 16.45
C TRP A 399 -32.59 5.60 16.48
N SER A 400 -32.11 6.23 15.41
CA SER A 400 -32.06 7.69 15.29
C SER A 400 -33.45 8.33 15.17
N VAL A 401 -34.48 7.58 14.76
CA VAL A 401 -35.88 8.00 14.78
C VAL A 401 -36.66 7.48 16.01
N GLY A 402 -36.01 6.77 16.93
CA GLY A 402 -36.57 6.39 18.22
C GLY A 402 -37.00 4.92 18.37
N TYR A 403 -36.60 4.02 17.48
CA TYR A 403 -37.04 2.63 17.46
C TYR A 403 -35.88 1.65 17.54
N ASP A 404 -36.07 0.55 18.27
CA ASP A 404 -35.12 -0.54 18.35
C ASP A 404 -35.50 -1.69 17.41
N VAL A 405 -34.55 -2.12 16.58
CA VAL A 405 -34.77 -3.24 15.66
C VAL A 405 -34.57 -4.58 16.39
N ARG A 406 -35.68 -5.25 16.71
CA ARG A 406 -35.72 -6.57 17.37
C ARG A 406 -35.26 -7.70 16.45
N LYS A 407 -35.68 -7.68 15.19
CA LYS A 407 -35.21 -8.63 14.16
C LYS A 407 -34.93 -7.87 12.86
N LEU A 408 -33.88 -8.30 12.16
CA LEU A 408 -33.53 -7.75 10.86
C LEU A 408 -33.23 -8.91 9.91
N SER A 409 -33.92 -8.96 8.80
CA SER A 409 -33.71 -9.97 7.76
C SER A 409 -33.53 -9.30 6.41
N ARG A 410 -32.41 -9.55 5.74
CA ARG A 410 -32.21 -9.12 4.35
C ARG A 410 -32.94 -10.09 3.42
N ILE A 411 -33.98 -9.63 2.74
CA ILE A 411 -34.81 -10.46 1.88
C ILE A 411 -34.33 -10.45 0.42
N SER A 412 -33.61 -9.41 0.01
CA SER A 412 -33.06 -9.25 -1.34
C SER A 412 -31.70 -8.55 -1.33
N TYR A 413 -30.83 -8.93 -2.26
CA TYR A 413 -29.61 -8.20 -2.60
C TYR A 413 -29.48 -8.13 -4.12
N GLY A 414 -29.57 -6.93 -4.69
CA GLY A 414 -29.49 -6.74 -6.15
C GLY A 414 -30.49 -7.62 -6.91
N GLY A 415 -31.73 -7.73 -6.41
CA GLY A 415 -32.78 -8.57 -7.00
C GLY A 415 -32.71 -10.06 -6.65
N ILE A 416 -31.65 -10.53 -6.01
CA ILE A 416 -31.52 -11.95 -5.65
C ILE A 416 -32.29 -12.28 -4.38
N LEU A 417 -33.23 -13.21 -4.50
CA LEU A 417 -34.11 -13.70 -3.44
C LEU A 417 -33.71 -15.11 -2.96
N LEU A 418 -34.21 -15.49 -1.78
CA LEU A 418 -33.96 -16.81 -1.19
C LEU A 418 -34.69 -17.97 -1.87
N LYS A 419 -35.80 -17.74 -2.59
CA LYS A 419 -36.55 -18.77 -3.33
C LYS A 419 -36.82 -20.06 -2.53
N GLY A 420 -37.33 -19.93 -1.29
CA GLY A 420 -37.68 -21.08 -0.44
C GLY A 420 -36.52 -21.71 0.36
N LEU A 421 -35.30 -21.18 0.23
CA LEU A 421 -34.11 -21.67 0.93
C LEU A 421 -34.26 -21.53 2.46
N LYS A 422 -34.13 -22.64 3.21
CA LYS A 422 -34.18 -22.62 4.69
C LYS A 422 -32.92 -21.96 5.27
N ARG A 423 -32.98 -21.50 6.53
CA ARG A 423 -31.82 -20.91 7.21
C ARG A 423 -30.64 -21.89 7.24
N GLY A 424 -29.45 -21.38 6.95
CA GLY A 424 -28.22 -22.17 6.85
C GLY A 424 -28.05 -22.91 5.52
N GLN A 425 -29.06 -22.97 4.67
CA GLN A 425 -28.91 -23.54 3.34
C GLN A 425 -28.36 -22.50 2.36
N PHE A 426 -27.54 -22.98 1.42
CA PHE A 426 -27.09 -22.21 0.27
C PHE A 426 -27.52 -22.91 -1.03
N ARG A 427 -27.52 -22.16 -2.13
CA ARG A 427 -27.67 -22.69 -3.49
C ARG A 427 -26.78 -21.94 -4.46
N HIS A 428 -26.54 -22.54 -5.61
CA HIS A 428 -25.99 -21.82 -6.75
C HIS A 428 -27.01 -20.82 -7.30
N LEU A 429 -26.52 -19.67 -7.78
CA LEU A 429 -27.32 -18.75 -8.57
C LEU A 429 -27.64 -19.37 -9.93
N THR A 430 -28.82 -19.07 -10.47
CA THR A 430 -29.16 -19.45 -11.84
C THR A 430 -28.38 -18.59 -12.83
N LYS A 431 -28.31 -19.03 -14.09
CA LYS A 431 -27.67 -18.25 -15.17
C LYS A 431 -28.27 -16.85 -15.29
N ASP A 432 -29.60 -16.74 -15.25
CA ASP A 432 -30.30 -15.46 -15.35
C ASP A 432 -30.00 -14.54 -14.16
N GLU A 433 -29.89 -15.09 -12.95
CA GLU A 433 -29.50 -14.35 -11.75
C GLU A 433 -28.07 -13.80 -11.86
N ILE A 434 -27.14 -14.58 -12.42
CA ILE A 434 -25.77 -14.14 -12.65
C ILE A 434 -25.73 -13.02 -13.70
N ILE A 435 -26.39 -13.22 -14.85
CA ILE A 435 -26.48 -12.21 -15.92
C ILE A 435 -27.09 -10.92 -15.38
N HIS A 436 -28.17 -11.02 -14.60
CA HIS A 436 -28.81 -9.87 -13.96
C HIS A 436 -27.83 -9.08 -13.08
N LEU A 437 -27.07 -9.77 -12.21
CA LEU A 437 -26.09 -9.11 -11.35
C LEU A 437 -24.97 -8.42 -12.14
N HIS A 438 -24.51 -9.03 -13.23
CA HIS A 438 -23.49 -8.45 -14.12
C HIS A 438 -23.99 -7.19 -14.83
N GLN A 439 -25.20 -7.25 -15.41
CA GLN A 439 -25.86 -6.11 -16.06
C GLN A 439 -26.09 -4.96 -15.08
N LEU A 440 -26.54 -5.28 -13.85
CA LEU A 440 -26.81 -4.29 -12.81
C LEU A 440 -25.57 -3.46 -12.43
N VAL A 441 -24.37 -3.96 -12.71
CA VAL A 441 -23.11 -3.26 -12.45
C VAL A 441 -22.26 -2.97 -13.70
N ASN A 442 -22.89 -2.97 -14.88
CA ASN A 442 -22.26 -2.71 -16.17
C ASN A 442 -20.97 -3.52 -16.39
N LEU A 443 -20.99 -4.80 -16.02
CA LEU A 443 -19.87 -5.72 -16.18
C LEU A 443 -20.20 -6.74 -17.26
N GLU A 444 -19.38 -6.82 -18.30
CA GLU A 444 -19.54 -7.85 -19.33
C GLU A 444 -19.35 -9.25 -18.72
N TYR A 445 -20.22 -10.19 -19.10
CA TYR A 445 -20.13 -11.59 -18.68
C TYR A 445 -19.71 -12.44 -19.87
N HIS A 446 -18.48 -12.96 -19.81
CA HIS A 446 -17.91 -13.86 -20.82
C HIS A 446 -17.90 -15.28 -20.26
N TRP A 447 -18.33 -16.25 -21.08
CA TRP A 447 -18.58 -17.64 -20.68
C TRP A 447 -17.31 -18.46 -20.42
#